data_AF-A0AAV5PD02-F1
#
_entry.id   AF-A0AAV5PD02-F1
#
_cell.length_a   1.000
_cell.length_b   1.000
_cell.length_c   1.000
_cell.angle_alpha   90.00
_cell.angle_beta   90.00
_cell.angle_gamma   90.00
#
_symmetry.space_group_name_H-M   'P 1'
#
loop_
_entity.id
_entity.type
_entity.pdbx_description
1 polymer ?
#
loop_
_entity_poly.entity_id
_entity_poly.type
_entity_poly.pdbx_seq_one_letter_code
_entity_poly.pdbx_strand_id
1 'polypeptide(L)' 'MSNSEYDRLIADSKTTASSSQRVSDLQKAEAILLEDEGITPIYYISTAYLIRPEIKNVYNDNLGGWQFKYASVK' A
#
# COMPACT_ATOMS: atom_id res chain seq x y z
N MET A 1 16.16 -0.59 17.63
CA MET A 1 15.20 -1.17 18.60
C MET A 1 14.60 -2.40 17.95
N SER A 2 14.59 -3.54 18.64
CA SER A 2 13.96 -4.79 18.14
C SER A 2 12.78 -5.07 19.05
N ASN A 3 11.60 -5.22 18.47
CA ASN A 3 10.37 -5.57 19.17
C ASN A 3 9.96 -6.97 18.70
N SER A 4 10.16 -7.98 19.55
CA SER A 4 9.94 -9.38 19.18
C SER A 4 8.49 -9.70 18.84
N GLU A 5 7.53 -8.97 19.43
CA GLU A 5 6.11 -9.17 19.13
C GLU A 5 5.75 -8.59 17.76
N TYR A 6 6.29 -7.42 17.41
CA TYR A 6 6.19 -6.89 16.04
C TYR A 6 6.74 -7.88 15.02
N ASP A 7 7.96 -8.39 15.24
CA ASP A 7 8.60 -9.34 14.31
C ASP A 7 7.78 -10.63 14.15
N ARG A 8 7.18 -11.13 15.23
CA ARG A 8 6.28 -12.30 15.23
C ARG A 8 5.01 -12.02 14.41
N LEU A 9 4.33 -10.90 14.65
CA LEU A 9 3.11 -10.52 13.92
C LEU A 9 3.38 -10.36 12.41
N ILE A 10 4.54 -9.78 12.04
CA ILE A 10 4.95 -9.68 10.65
C ILE A 10 5.21 -11.07 10.03
N ALA A 11 5.86 -11.98 10.75
CA ALA A 11 6.10 -13.34 10.27
C ALA A 11 4.79 -14.14 10.09
N ASP A 12 3.87 -14.05 11.05
CA ASP A 12 2.57 -14.74 11.01
C ASP A 12 1.71 -14.21 9.85
N SER A 13 1.68 -12.89 9.63
CA SER A 13 0.94 -12.27 8.52
C SER A 13 1.40 -12.73 7.13
N LYS A 14 2.65 -13.20 7.00
CA LYS A 14 3.22 -13.70 5.75
C LYS A 14 2.88 -15.17 5.47
N THR A 15 2.58 -15.95 6.51
CA THR A 15 2.39 -17.41 6.41
C THR A 15 0.94 -17.86 6.60
N THR A 16 0.11 -17.03 7.25
CA THR A 16 -1.31 -17.34 7.46
C THR A 16 -2.09 -17.45 6.14
N ALA A 17 -2.96 -18.46 6.04
CA ALA A 17 -3.88 -18.63 4.91
C ALA A 17 -5.19 -17.84 5.07
N SER A 18 -5.45 -17.25 6.25
CA SER A 18 -6.67 -16.49 6.52
C SER A 18 -6.45 -15.00 6.27
N SER A 19 -7.20 -14.44 5.32
CA SER A 19 -7.17 -13.00 5.03
C SER A 19 -7.52 -12.16 6.25
N SER A 20 -8.52 -12.57 7.05
CA SER A 20 -8.93 -11.84 8.25
C SER A 20 -7.84 -11.85 9.32
N GLN A 21 -7.16 -13.00 9.49
CA GLN A 21 -6.05 -13.10 10.43
C GLN A 21 -4.87 -12.23 9.98
N ARG A 22 -4.52 -12.29 8.69
CA ARG A 22 -3.46 -11.46 8.10
C ARG A 22 -3.69 -9.97 8.35
N VAL A 23 -4.92 -9.49 8.13
CA VAL A 23 -5.26 -8.07 8.36
C VAL A 23 -5.15 -7.72 9.84
N SER A 24 -5.66 -8.57 10.74
CA SER A 24 -5.58 -8.36 12.19
C SER A 24 -4.13 -8.27 12.69
N ASP A 25 -3.25 -9.16 12.20
CA ASP A 25 -1.83 -9.16 12.59
C ASP A 25 -1.11 -7.90 12.10
N LEU A 26 -1.39 -7.46 10.86
CA LEU A 26 -0.81 -6.23 10.31
C LEU A 26 -1.27 -4.98 11.05
N GLN A 27 -2.55 -4.90 11.44
CA GLN A 27 -3.07 -3.76 12.22
C GLN A 27 -2.40 -3.67 13.60
N LYS A 28 -2.19 -4.81 14.28
CA LYS A 28 -1.48 -4.84 15.56
C LYS A 28 -0.01 -4.44 15.41
N ALA A 29 0.65 -4.92 14.35
CA ALA A 29 2.03 -4.55 14.06
C ALA A 29 2.17 -3.05 13.77
N GLU A 30 1.23 -2.45 13.02
CA GLU A 30 1.18 -1.00 12.77
C GLU A 30 1.00 -0.20 14.06
N ALA A 31 0.11 -0.63 14.96
CA ALA A 31 -0.09 0.03 16.25
C ALA A 31 1.20 0.07 17.10
N ILE A 32 1.91 -1.06 17.19
CA ILE A 32 3.21 -1.13 17.89
C ILE A 32 4.22 -0.17 17.25
N LEU A 33 4.30 -0.14 15.92
CA LEU A 33 5.24 0.73 15.20
C LEU A 33 4.99 2.22 15.47
N LEU A 34 3.72 2.61 15.65
CA LEU A 34 3.32 3.97 16.01
C LEU A 34 3.57 4.28 17.48
N GLU A 35 3.31 3.34 18.39
CA GLU A 35 3.55 3.48 19.84
C GLU A 35 5.04 3.60 20.17
N ASP A 36 5.87 2.79 19.51
CA ASP A 36 7.33 2.80 19.69
C ASP A 36 8.01 3.99 18.98
N GLU A 37 7.22 4.89 18.35
CA GLU A 37 7.69 6.00 17.51
C GLU A 37 8.74 5.57 16.46
N GLY A 38 8.63 4.33 15.96
CA GLY A 38 9.57 3.79 14.97
C GLY A 38 9.51 4.54 13.62
N ILE A 39 8.35 5.16 13.33
CA ILE A 39 8.14 6.10 12.23
C ILE A 39 6.96 7.03 12.58
N THR A 40 6.99 8.27 12.12
CA THR A 40 5.86 9.21 12.22
C THR A 40 5.28 9.50 10.83
N PRO A 41 4.15 8.87 10.45
CA PRO A 41 3.50 9.16 9.17
C PRO A 41 3.00 10.60 9.11
N ILE A 42 3.28 11.32 8.01
CA ILE A 42 2.86 12.72 7.84
C ILE A 42 1.61 12.82 6.96
N TYR A 43 1.58 12.11 5.83
CA TYR A 43 0.44 12.11 4.89
C TYR A 43 0.50 10.92 3.93
N TYR A 44 -0.64 10.58 3.33
CA TYR A 44 -0.71 9.69 2.18
C TYR A 44 -0.60 10.49 0.88
N ILE A 45 0.32 10.11 0.00
CA ILE A 45 0.55 10.79 -1.28
C ILE A 45 -0.65 10.56 -2.20
N SER A 46 -1.20 11.64 -2.75
CA SER A 46 -2.11 11.60 -3.89
C SER A 46 -1.50 12.36 -5.06
N THR A 47 -1.66 11.81 -6.26
CA THR A 47 -1.08 12.40 -7.48
C THR A 47 -2.19 12.68 -8.48
N ALA A 48 -2.25 13.92 -8.95
CA ALA A 48 -3.12 14.32 -10.04
C ALA A 48 -2.32 14.40 -11.35
N TYR A 49 -2.91 13.94 -12.44
CA TYR A 49 -2.27 13.93 -13.76
C TYR A 49 -3.14 14.68 -14.78
N LEU A 50 -2.50 15.43 -15.67
CA LEU A 50 -3.16 16.04 -16.82
C LEU A 50 -3.00 15.13 -18.03
N ILE A 51 -4.12 14.70 -18.61
CA ILE A 51 -4.17 13.88 -19.83
C ILE A 51 -4.88 14.69 -20.91
N ARG A 52 -4.30 14.73 -22.11
CA ARG A 52 -4.91 15.39 -23.27
C ARG A 52 -6.31 14.81 -23.54
N PRO A 53 -7.35 15.64 -23.77
CA PRO A 53 -8.74 15.14 -23.92
C PRO A 53 -8.95 14.13 -25.05
N GLU A 54 -8.10 14.17 -26.09
CA GLU A 54 -8.14 13.28 -27.24
C GLU A 54 -7.65 11.86 -26.92
N ILE A 55 -6.88 11.70 -25.84
CA ILE A 55 -6.35 10.41 -25.40
C ILE A 55 -7.41 9.71 -24.54
N LYS A 56 -7.77 8.48 -24.93
CA LYS A 56 -8.72 7.64 -24.20
C LYS A 56 -8.02 6.42 -23.62
N ASN A 57 -8.57 5.87 -22.53
CA ASN A 57 -8.14 4.63 -21.89
C ASN A 57 -6.68 4.60 -21.42
N VAL A 58 -6.11 5.76 -21.07
CA VAL A 58 -4.86 5.86 -20.32
C VAL A 58 -5.18 6.06 -18.86
N TYR A 59 -4.57 5.26 -17.99
CA TYR A 59 -4.72 5.37 -16.55
C TYR A 59 -3.43 4.96 -15.85
N ASN A 60 -3.23 5.48 -14.64
CA ASN A 60 -2.17 5.05 -13.74
C ASN A 60 -2.77 4.02 -12.78
N ASP A 61 -2.16 2.84 -12.66
CA ASP A 61 -2.64 1.79 -11.77
C ASP A 61 -2.31 2.08 -10.30
N ASN A 62 -2.88 1.28 -9.40
CA ASN A 62 -2.70 1.45 -7.96
C ASN A 62 -1.24 1.22 -7.48
N LEU A 63 -0.35 0.72 -8.34
CA LEU A 63 1.07 0.53 -8.06
C LEU A 63 1.94 1.61 -8.73
N GLY A 64 1.34 2.64 -9.33
CA GLY A 64 2.04 3.75 -9.96
C GLY A 64 2.40 3.52 -11.44
N GLY A 65 2.01 2.39 -12.02
CA GLY A 65 2.31 2.01 -13.41
C GLY A 65 1.36 2.67 -14.40
N TRP A 66 1.88 3.34 -15.43
CA TRP A 66 1.05 3.84 -16.52
C TRP A 66 0.64 2.72 -17.47
N GLN A 67 -0.66 2.60 -17.69
CA GLN A 67 -1.26 1.60 -18.56
C GLN A 67 -1.62 2.23 -19.91
N PHE A 68 -0.92 1.78 -20.96
CA PHE A 68 -1.11 2.25 -22.34
C PHE A 68 -1.68 1.17 -23.29
N LYS A 69 -1.85 -0.06 -22.82
CA LYS A 69 -2.26 -1.21 -23.66
C LYS A 69 -3.55 -0.97 -24.44
N TYR A 70 -4.50 -0.26 -23.83
CA TYR A 70 -5.81 0.04 -24.43
C TYR A 70 -5.94 1.51 -24.84
N ALA A 71 -4.82 2.26 -24.79
CA ALA A 71 -4.80 3.66 -25.11
C ALA A 71 -5.07 3.89 -26.59
N SER A 72 -5.85 4.92 -26.88
CA SER A 72 -6.10 5.35 -28.25
C SER A 72 -6.12 6.87 -28.34
N VAL A 73 -5.77 7.36 -29.53
CA VAL A 73 -5.98 8.74 -29.94
C VAL A 73 -7.24 8.75 -30.80
N LYS A 74 -8.13 9.71 -30.53
CA LYS A 74 -9.31 9.93 -31.36
C LYS A 74 -8.94 10.40 -32.77
#